data_AF-A0A918CQ34-F1
#
_entry.id   AF-A0A918CQ34-F1
#
_cell.length_a   1.000
_cell.length_b   1.000
_cell.length_c   1.000
_cell.angle_alpha   90.00
_cell.angle_beta   90.00
_cell.angle_gamma   90.00
#
_symmetry.space_group_name_H-M   'P 1'
#
loop_
_entity.id
_entity.type
_entity.pdbx_description
1 polymer ?
#
loop_
_entity_poly.entity_id
_entity_poly.type
_entity_poly.pdbx_seq_one_letter_code
_entity_poly.pdbx_strand_id
1 'polypeptide(L)'
;MPDPAELPELFDRYAVLRDTIQGLEAEREALGAVIKAALMAGEHPENDIYRAVLKRSKRIEYPVSRFREVFGDAATLEVASIDKKKAEALAKSGDLDAEQLRALAEVKELVSLVLLPKGEASRDGA
;
A
#
# COMPACT_ATOMS: atom_id res chain seq x y z
N MET A 1 34.36 13.88 2.00
CA MET A 1 33.98 13.39 3.34
C MET A 1 33.79 14.60 4.23
N PRO A 2 32.68 14.75 4.96
CA PRO A 2 32.50 15.85 5.90
C PRO A 2 33.59 15.81 6.98
N ASP A 3 33.90 16.96 7.57
CA ASP A 3 34.85 17.02 8.70
C ASP A 3 34.30 16.16 9.85
N PRO A 4 35.11 15.26 10.45
CA PRO A 4 34.70 14.49 11.63
C PRO A 4 34.13 15.33 12.78
N ALA A 5 34.54 16.60 12.89
CA ALA A 5 34.00 17.53 13.89
C ALA A 5 32.56 18.00 13.59
N GLU A 6 32.12 17.98 12.33
CA GLU A 6 30.77 18.36 11.88
C GLU A 6 29.77 17.18 11.96
N LEU A 7 30.27 15.95 12.08
CA LEU A 7 29.45 14.74 12.08
C LEU A 7 28.36 14.71 13.17
N PRO A 8 28.61 15.15 14.42
CA PRO A 8 27.57 15.22 15.45
C PRO A 8 26.43 16.17 15.08
N GLU A 9 26.74 17.36 14.55
CA GLU A 9 25.73 18.34 14.14
C GLU A 9 24.88 17.83 12.96
N LEU A 10 25.52 17.17 11.99
CA LEU A 10 24.81 16.51 10.88
C LEU A 10 23.89 15.39 11.38
N PHE A 11 24.32 14.63 12.37
CA PHE A 11 23.52 13.56 12.98
C PHE A 11 22.32 14.12 13.75
N ASP A 12 22.51 15.18 14.53
CA ASP A 12 21.42 15.85 15.25
C ASP A 12 20.38 16.40 14.28
N ARG A 13 20.82 17.08 13.22
CA ARG A 13 19.93 17.57 12.16
C ARG A 13 19.18 16.42 11.47
N TYR A 14 19.85 15.31 11.21
CA TYR A 14 19.22 14.12 10.64
C TYR A 14 18.15 13.54 11.58
N ALA A 15 18.43 13.44 12.88
CA ALA A 15 17.49 12.94 13.88
C ALA A 15 16.23 13.81 13.95
N VAL A 16 16.39 15.14 13.98
CA VAL A 16 15.26 16.09 13.98
C VAL A 16 14.40 15.94 12.73
N LEU A 17 15.02 15.81 11.55
CA LEU A 17 14.28 15.61 10.29
C LEU A 17 13.49 14.31 10.32
N ARG A 18 14.10 13.21 10.78
CA ARG A 18 13.43 11.91 10.94
C ARG A 18 12.20 12.03 11.84
N ASP A 19 12.36 12.63 13.01
CA ASP A 19 11.29 12.73 14.00
C ASP A 19 10.15 13.65 13.51
N THR A 20 10.51 14.73 12.81
CA THR A 20 9.53 15.63 12.16
C THR A 20 8.75 14.90 11.08
N ILE A 21 9.42 14.15 10.21
CA ILE A 21 8.76 13.36 9.16
C ILE A 21 7.81 12.34 9.79
N GLN A 22 8.23 11.63 10.83
CA GLN A 22 7.38 10.67 11.53
C GLN A 22 6.14 11.33 12.15
N GLY A 23 6.30 12.50 12.77
CA GLY A 23 5.17 13.29 13.29
C GLY A 23 4.18 13.69 12.20
N LEU A 24 4.69 14.22 11.09
CA LEU A 24 3.86 14.61 9.93
C LEU A 24 3.13 13.41 9.29
N GLU A 25 3.79 12.25 9.22
CA GLU A 25 3.19 11.03 8.70
C GLU A 25 2.04 10.52 9.59
N ALA A 26 2.22 10.57 10.90
CA ALA A 26 1.20 10.19 11.88
C ALA A 26 -0.01 11.13 11.84
N GLU A 27 0.22 12.44 11.78
CA GLU A 27 -0.86 13.43 11.65
C GLU A 27 -1.62 13.27 10.32
N ARG A 28 -0.89 13.09 9.21
CA ARG A 28 -1.48 12.82 7.90
C ARG A 28 -2.35 11.56 7.92
N GLU A 29 -1.90 10.49 8.58
CA GLU A 29 -2.68 9.25 8.71
C GLU A 29 -3.96 9.46 9.51
N ALA A 30 -3.90 10.15 10.65
CA ALA A 30 -5.05 10.47 11.47
C ALA A 30 -6.10 11.31 10.69
N LEU A 31 -5.66 12.36 9.99
CA LEU A 31 -6.52 13.16 9.12
C LEU A 31 -7.11 12.33 7.98
N GLY A 32 -6.30 11.46 7.36
CA GLY A 32 -6.73 10.57 6.30
C GLY A 32 -7.84 9.61 6.74
N ALA A 33 -7.77 9.09 7.98
CA ALA A 33 -8.83 8.24 8.54
C ALA A 33 -10.16 9.00 8.70
N VAL A 34 -10.12 10.24 9.20
CA VAL A 34 -11.30 11.09 9.34
C VAL A 34 -11.93 11.42 7.98
N ILE A 35 -11.12 11.86 7.01
CA ILE A 35 -11.60 12.17 5.65
C ILE A 35 -12.21 10.94 4.98
N LYS A 36 -11.57 9.77 5.16
CA LYS A 36 -12.09 8.50 4.64
C LYS A 36 -13.45 8.15 5.24
N ALA A 37 -13.62 8.31 6.56
CA ALA A 37 -14.90 8.08 7.21
C ALA A 37 -15.99 9.03 6.70
N ALA A 38 -15.67 10.32 6.51
CA ALA A 38 -16.60 11.30 5.94
C ALA A 38 -17.03 10.91 4.52
N LEU A 39 -16.09 10.52 3.65
CA LEU A 39 -16.40 10.04 2.30
C LEU A 39 -17.27 8.78 2.31
N MET A 40 -17.07 7.86 3.27
CA MET A 40 -17.94 6.68 3.43
C MET A 40 -19.35 7.04 3.90
N ALA A 41 -19.51 8.17 4.62
CA ALA A 41 -20.80 8.73 5.00
C ALA A 41 -21.49 9.52 3.87
N GLY A 42 -20.84 9.67 2.70
CA GLY A 42 -21.39 10.40 1.55
C GLY A 42 -20.96 11.86 1.47
N GLU A 43 -20.09 12.32 2.37
CA GLU A 43 -19.53 13.67 2.29
C GLU A 43 -18.56 13.82 1.12
N HIS A 44 -18.28 15.06 0.72
CA HIS A 44 -17.36 15.37 -0.38
C HIS A 44 -16.31 16.42 0.01
N PRO A 45 -15.35 16.08 0.90
CA PRO A 45 -14.31 17.01 1.34
C PRO A 45 -13.45 17.47 0.17
N GLU A 46 -13.28 18.79 0.06
CA GLU A 46 -12.46 19.40 -0.97
C GLU A 46 -11.92 20.76 -0.51
N ASN A 47 -10.81 21.21 -1.11
CA ASN A 47 -10.25 22.55 -0.93
C ASN A 47 -10.05 23.21 -2.30
N ASP A 48 -9.41 24.38 -2.37
CA ASP A 48 -9.25 25.11 -3.63
C ASP A 48 -8.48 24.33 -4.71
N ILE A 49 -7.67 23.34 -4.33
CA ILE A 49 -6.74 22.63 -5.22
C ILE A 49 -7.19 21.19 -5.48
N TYR A 50 -7.73 20.51 -4.46
CA TYR A 50 -7.98 19.08 -4.46
C TYR A 50 -9.40 18.72 -4.05
N ARG A 51 -9.89 17.60 -4.59
CA ARG A 51 -11.05 16.86 -4.11
C ARG A 51 -10.61 15.50 -3.57
N ALA A 52 -11.10 15.15 -2.38
CA ALA A 52 -10.89 13.83 -1.81
C ALA A 52 -11.86 12.81 -2.45
N VAL A 53 -11.35 11.63 -2.80
CA VAL A 53 -12.15 10.50 -3.32
C VAL A 53 -11.72 9.18 -2.72
N LEU A 54 -12.64 8.21 -2.69
CA LEU A 54 -12.32 6.83 -2.35
C LEU A 54 -12.02 6.06 -3.63
N LYS A 55 -10.78 5.56 -3.75
CA LYS A 55 -10.42 4.62 -4.79
C LYS A 55 -10.60 3.21 -4.25
N ARG A 56 -11.58 2.50 -4.81
CA ARG A 56 -11.78 1.07 -4.58
C ARG A 56 -10.84 0.29 -5.50
N SER A 57 -10.01 -0.56 -4.93
CA SER A 57 -9.11 -1.45 -5.66
C SER A 57 -9.33 -2.87 -5.19
N LYS A 58 -9.26 -3.83 -6.12
CA LYS A 58 -9.33 -5.25 -5.79
C LYS A 58 -7.90 -5.76 -5.60
N ARG A 59 -7.56 -6.22 -4.40
CA ARG A 59 -6.31 -6.92 -4.14
C ARG A 59 -6.62 -8.40 -3.98
N ILE A 60 -5.89 -9.23 -4.72
CA ILE A 60 -5.91 -10.68 -4.53
C ILE A 60 -4.93 -11.00 -3.40
N GLU A 61 -5.39 -11.71 -2.39
CA GLU A 61 -4.59 -12.24 -1.30
C GLU A 61 -4.73 -13.76 -1.27
N TYR A 62 -3.67 -14.46 -0.83
CA TYR A 62 -3.71 -15.90 -0.59
C TYR A 62 -3.54 -16.14 0.91
N PRO A 63 -4.55 -16.60 1.65
CA PRO A 63 -4.44 -16.82 3.09
C PRO A 63 -3.37 -17.86 3.42
N VAL A 64 -2.46 -17.56 4.36
CA VAL A 64 -1.33 -18.44 4.73
C VAL A 64 -1.79 -19.83 5.16
N SER A 65 -2.85 -19.91 5.96
CA SER A 65 -3.42 -21.18 6.42
C SER A 65 -3.87 -22.06 5.25
N ARG A 66 -4.62 -21.48 4.30
CA ARG A 66 -5.12 -22.21 3.13
C ARG A 66 -4.02 -22.53 2.11
N PHE A 67 -3.07 -21.61 1.92
CA PHE A 67 -1.92 -21.83 1.05
C PHE A 67 -1.06 -23.00 1.55
N ARG A 68 -0.80 -23.04 2.86
CA ARG A 68 -0.08 -24.13 3.52
C ARG A 68 -0.81 -25.46 3.41
N GLU A 69 -2.13 -25.47 3.59
CA GLU A 69 -2.94 -26.69 3.48
C GLU A 69 -2.82 -27.33 2.09
N VAL A 70 -2.77 -26.53 1.03
CA VAL A 70 -2.75 -27.02 -0.36
C VAL A 70 -1.34 -27.27 -0.89
N PHE A 71 -0.38 -26.36 -0.62
CA PHE A 71 0.97 -26.41 -1.20
C PHE A 71 2.07 -26.82 -0.20
N GLY A 72 1.72 -27.02 1.08
CA GLY A 72 2.64 -27.46 2.11
C GLY A 72 3.54 -26.36 2.66
N ASP A 73 4.30 -26.74 3.69
CA ASP A 73 5.16 -25.82 4.43
C ASP A 73 6.36 -25.32 3.64
N ALA A 74 6.96 -26.17 2.79
CA ALA A 74 8.12 -25.80 1.98
C ALA A 74 7.80 -24.64 1.02
N ALA A 75 6.72 -24.75 0.26
CA ALA A 75 6.26 -23.69 -0.65
C ALA A 75 5.84 -22.42 0.11
N THR A 76 5.23 -22.58 1.29
CA THR A 76 4.85 -21.44 2.16
C THR A 76 6.06 -20.67 2.66
N LEU A 77 7.17 -21.37 2.95
CA LEU A 77 8.41 -20.76 3.43
C LEU A 77 9.12 -19.96 2.34
N GLU A 78 9.12 -20.45 1.10
CA GLU A 78 9.72 -19.74 -0.04
C GLU A 78 9.03 -18.40 -0.34
N VAL A 79 7.71 -18.31 -0.09
CA VAL A 79 6.96 -17.07 -0.29
C VAL A 79 7.07 -16.09 0.89
N ALA A 80 7.52 -16.54 2.08
CA ALA A 80 7.90 -15.87 3.35
C ALA A 80 7.03 -14.72 3.92
N SER A 81 6.40 -13.93 3.07
CA SER A 81 5.30 -13.02 3.35
C SER A 81 4.48 -13.06 2.08
N ILE A 82 3.35 -13.77 2.06
CA ILE A 82 2.62 -14.09 0.83
C ILE A 82 2.42 -12.84 -0.02
N ASP A 83 3.27 -12.71 -1.03
CA ASP A 83 3.25 -11.66 -2.02
C ASP A 83 2.70 -12.29 -3.29
N LYS A 84 1.60 -11.71 -3.78
CA LYS A 84 0.96 -12.11 -5.03
C LYS A 84 1.99 -12.31 -6.14
N LYS A 85 2.97 -11.42 -6.27
CA LYS A 85 3.97 -11.46 -7.34
C LYS A 85 4.87 -12.70 -7.25
N LYS A 86 5.25 -13.10 -6.03
CA LYS A 86 6.08 -14.30 -5.83
C LYS A 86 5.29 -15.58 -6.07
N ALA A 87 4.05 -15.66 -5.59
CA ALA A 87 3.19 -16.81 -5.82
C ALA A 87 2.86 -17.00 -7.32
N GLU A 88 2.58 -15.91 -8.05
CA GLU A 88 2.38 -15.95 -9.50
C GLU A 88 3.65 -16.35 -10.26
N ALA A 89 4.83 -15.94 -9.78
CA ALA A 89 6.10 -16.33 -10.37
C ALA A 89 6.36 -17.84 -10.24
N LEU A 90 6.08 -18.44 -9.07
CA LEU A 90 6.22 -19.88 -8.84
C LEU A 90 5.20 -20.70 -9.65
N ALA A 91 3.97 -20.21 -9.80
CA ALA A 91 2.99 -20.84 -10.70
C ALA A 91 3.44 -20.78 -12.17
N LYS A 92 4.15 -19.72 -12.56
CA LYS A 92 4.69 -19.56 -13.90
C LYS A 92 5.92 -20.45 -14.16
N SER A 93 6.75 -20.73 -13.15
CA SER A 93 7.88 -21.65 -13.26
C SER A 93 7.46 -23.13 -13.22
N GLY A 94 6.20 -23.42 -12.84
CA GLY A 94 5.67 -24.77 -12.72
C GLY A 94 5.88 -25.41 -11.35
N ASP A 95 6.41 -24.64 -10.39
CA ASP A 95 6.61 -25.09 -9.00
C ASP A 95 5.30 -25.08 -8.20
N LEU A 96 4.28 -24.35 -8.68
CA LEU A 96 2.92 -24.36 -8.13
C LEU A 96 1.88 -24.64 -9.22
N ASP A 97 0.80 -25.32 -8.83
CA ASP A 97 -0.37 -25.47 -9.70
C ASP A 97 -1.14 -24.14 -9.82
N ALA A 98 -1.23 -23.62 -11.04
CA ALA A 98 -1.85 -22.33 -11.33
C ALA A 98 -3.38 -22.33 -11.15
N GLU A 99 -4.05 -23.47 -11.32
CA GLU A 99 -5.50 -23.58 -11.15
C GLU A 99 -5.86 -23.60 -9.66
N GLN A 100 -5.13 -24.37 -8.86
CA GLN A 100 -5.29 -24.39 -7.40
C GLN A 100 -4.96 -23.03 -6.78
N LEU A 101 -3.93 -22.34 -7.28
CA LEU A 101 -3.60 -20.99 -6.82
C LEU A 101 -4.75 -20.01 -7.05
N ARG A 102 -5.41 -20.07 -8.21
CA ARG A 102 -6.59 -19.22 -8.50
C ARG A 102 -7.78 -19.54 -7.61
N ALA A 103 -7.99 -20.80 -7.25
CA ALA A 103 -9.09 -21.21 -6.37
C ALA A 103 -8.93 -20.68 -4.93
N LEU A 104 -7.69 -20.43 -4.50
CA LEU A 104 -7.35 -19.91 -3.17
C LEU A 104 -7.33 -18.38 -3.10
N ALA A 105 -7.45 -17.69 -4.24
CA ALA A 105 -7.43 -16.24 -4.33
C ALA A 105 -8.64 -15.63 -3.60
N GLU A 106 -8.40 -14.91 -2.52
CA GLU A 106 -9.41 -14.05 -1.89
C GLU A 106 -9.30 -12.65 -2.47
N VAL A 107 -10.39 -12.15 -3.07
CA VAL A 107 -10.47 -10.77 -3.52
C VAL A 107 -10.89 -9.90 -2.36
N LYS A 108 -9.94 -9.15 -1.80
CA LYS A 108 -10.24 -8.11 -0.82
C LYS A 108 -10.42 -6.77 -1.52
N GLU A 109 -11.52 -6.12 -1.20
CA GLU A 109 -11.73 -4.74 -1.60
C GLU A 109 -10.95 -3.82 -0.67
N LEU A 110 -9.95 -3.13 -1.22
CA LEU A 110 -9.21 -2.09 -0.54
C LEU A 110 -9.77 -0.74 -0.95
N VAL A 111 -10.18 0.03 0.05
CA VAL A 111 -10.61 1.41 -0.12
C VAL A 111 -9.46 2.31 0.32
N SER A 112 -8.87 3.06 -0.62
CA SER A 112 -7.85 4.06 -0.33
C SER A 112 -8.38 5.48 -0.52
N LEU A 113 -7.94 6.41 0.34
CA LEU A 113 -8.15 7.84 0.14
C LEU A 113 -7.18 8.34 -0.93
N VAL A 114 -7.69 9.07 -1.92
CA VAL A 114 -6.91 9.71 -2.97
C VAL A 114 -7.33 11.17 -3.11
N LEU A 115 -6.38 12.06 -3.37
CA LEU A 115 -6.63 13.46 -3.70
C LEU A 115 -6.54 13.65 -5.21
N LEU A 116 -7.63 14.08 -5.84
CA LEU A 116 -7.65 14.44 -7.26
C LEU A 116 -7.53 15.95 -7.42
N PRO A 117 -6.66 16.46 -8.31
CA PRO A 117 -6.59 17.88 -8.59
C PRO A 117 -7.91 18.36 -9.24
N LYS A 118 -8.35 19.57 -8.89
CA LYS A 118 -9.55 20.19 -9.47
C LYS A 118 -9.31 20.84 -10.84
N GLY A 119 -8.05 20.94 -11.28
CA GLY A 119 -7.66 21.65 -12.50
C GLY A 119 -6.55 20.95 -13.28
N GLU A 120 -6.93 19.94 -14.06
CA GLU A 120 -6.53 19.80 -15.47
C GLU A 120 -7.61 18.98 -16.16
N ALA A 121 -8.11 19.53 -17.27
CA ALA A 121 -9.13 18.90 -18.09
C ALA A 121 -8.70 17.49 -18.50
N SER A 122 -9.67 16.58 -18.50
CA SER A 122 -9.70 15.40 -19.35
C SER A 122 -9.16 15.74 -20.74
N ARG A 123 -7.87 15.45 -20.98
CA ARG A 123 -7.27 15.30 -22.30
C ARG A 123 -6.94 13.83 -22.45
N ASP A 124 -7.99 13.03 -22.63
CA ASP A 124 -7.93 11.71 -23.26
C ASP A 124 -9.39 11.34 -23.56
N GLY A 125 -9.84 11.78 -24.74
CA GLY A 125 -11.22 11.71 -25.17
C GLY A 125 -11.45 12.44 -26.50
N ALA A 126 -10.66 12.08 -27.52
CA ALA A 126 -10.98 12.27 -28.93
C ALA A 126 -10.16 11.25 -29.76
#